data_AF-A0AAX3DSB9-F1
#
_entry.id   AF-A0AAX3DSB9-F1
#
_cell.length_a   1.000
_cell.length_b   1.000
_cell.length_c   1.000
_cell.angle_alpha   90.00
_cell.angle_beta   90.00
_cell.angle_gamma   90.00
#
_symmetry.space_group_name_H-M   'P 1'
#
loop_
_entity.id
_entity.type
_entity.pdbx_description
1 polymer ?
#
loop_
_entity_poly.entity_id
_entity_poly.type
_entity_poly.pdbx_seq_one_letter_code
_entity_poly.pdbx_strand_id
1 'polypeptide(L)'
;MKLPTLIVACIAAAVVVFGVRNFKAEPNPNEATEQAAASAAAVPVSPIKTLTSTSCPSDGCPISCEDDDTLLSAFCVSGTKARFADTLKLASGKLTATCGMGASSILAYCGRQ
;
A
#
# COMPACT_ATOMS: atom_id res chain seq x y z
N MET A 1 7.80 46.11 -4.84
CA MET A 1 8.21 45.18 -5.91
C MET A 1 9.61 44.67 -5.57
N LYS A 2 9.87 43.35 -5.52
CA LYS A 2 11.20 42.65 -5.35
C LYS A 2 11.24 41.64 -4.19
N LEU A 3 10.42 40.60 -4.28
CA LEU A 3 10.60 39.37 -3.47
C LEU A 3 10.20 38.11 -4.26
N PRO A 4 9.09 38.07 -5.02
CA PRO A 4 8.76 36.87 -5.79
C PRO A 4 9.72 36.64 -6.97
N THR A 5 10.32 37.70 -7.54
CA THR A 5 11.28 37.61 -8.66
C THR A 5 12.64 37.04 -8.26
N LEU A 6 13.05 37.16 -6.99
CA LEU A 6 14.33 36.63 -6.52
C LEU A 6 14.30 35.10 -6.36
N ILE A 7 13.17 34.55 -5.91
CA ILE A 7 13.02 33.10 -5.69
C ILE A 7 13.04 32.34 -7.03
N VAL A 8 12.38 32.87 -8.06
CA VAL A 8 12.36 32.26 -9.40
C VAL A 8 13.76 32.27 -10.04
N ALA A 9 14.55 33.33 -9.82
CA ALA A 9 15.92 33.40 -10.32
C ALA A 9 16.84 32.36 -9.65
N CYS A 10 16.70 32.11 -8.34
CA CYS A 10 17.48 31.10 -7.63
C CYS A 10 17.18 29.66 -8.12
N ILE A 11 15.92 29.35 -8.40
CA ILE A 11 15.52 28.02 -8.90
C ILE A 11 16.07 27.80 -10.32
N ALA A 12 16.02 28.81 -11.19
CA ALA A 12 16.58 28.72 -12.54
C ALA A 12 18.11 28.49 -12.52
N ALA A 13 18.84 29.15 -11.61
CA ALA A 13 20.28 28.96 -11.48
C ALA A 13 20.66 27.56 -10.97
N ALA A 14 19.87 26.99 -10.05
CA ALA A 14 20.13 25.65 -9.50
C ALA A 14 19.98 24.53 -10.54
N VAL A 15 19.02 24.63 -11.46
CA VAL A 15 18.79 23.63 -12.53
C VAL A 15 19.94 23.62 -13.54
N VAL A 16 20.52 24.78 -13.87
CA VAL A 16 21.66 24.87 -14.78
C VAL A 16 22.94 24.26 -14.18
N VAL A 17 23.19 24.48 -12.88
CA VAL A 17 24.37 23.91 -12.19
C VAL A 17 24.27 22.39 -12.02
N PHE A 18 23.06 21.85 -11.76
CA PHE A 18 22.85 20.40 -11.65
C PHE A 18 22.86 19.67 -13.00
N GLY A 19 22.40 20.33 -14.06
CA GLY A 19 22.37 19.77 -15.42
C GLY A 19 23.76 19.62 -16.06
N VAL A 20 24.64 20.60 -15.88
CA VAL A 20 25.99 20.57 -16.50
C VAL A 20 26.94 19.59 -15.80
N ARG A 21 26.71 19.27 -14.52
CA ARG A 21 27.56 18.32 -13.76
C ARG A 21 27.24 16.83 -14.00
N ASN A 22 26.05 16.51 -14.52
CA ASN A 22 25.65 15.12 -14.83
C ASN A 22 25.82 14.75 -16.32
N PHE A 23 26.05 15.71 -17.22
CA PHE A 23 26.29 15.46 -18.64
C PHE A 23 27.80 15.42 -18.94
N LYS A 24 28.46 14.35 -18.51
CA LYS A 24 29.71 13.91 -19.14
C LYS A 24 29.70 12.40 -19.33
N ALA A 25 29.00 11.99 -20.39
CA ALA A 25 29.23 10.72 -21.07
C ALA A 25 28.79 10.89 -22.52
N GLU A 26 29.77 11.19 -23.38
CA GLU A 26 29.63 11.07 -24.83
C GLU A 26 29.34 9.59 -25.16
N PRO A 27 28.26 9.27 -25.90
CA PRO A 27 28.07 7.92 -26.40
C PRO A 27 28.94 7.73 -27.65
N ASN A 28 30.01 6.95 -27.52
CA ASN A 28 30.75 6.41 -28.65
C ASN A 28 29.84 5.35 -29.33
N PRO A 29 29.49 5.47 -30.62
CA PRO A 29 28.58 4.54 -31.27
C PRO A 29 29.37 3.35 -31.79
N ASN A 30 29.80 2.47 -30.88
CA ASN A 30 30.24 1.11 -31.16
C ASN A 30 30.66 0.48 -29.83
N GLU A 31 29.72 -0.11 -29.08
CA GLU A 31 29.93 -1.37 -28.37
C GLU A 31 28.54 -1.99 -28.12
N ALA A 32 28.29 -3.11 -28.78
CA ALA A 32 27.27 -4.06 -28.37
C ALA A 32 27.67 -4.65 -27.02
N THR A 33 26.73 -4.75 -26.06
CA THR A 33 26.55 -5.87 -25.11
C THR A 33 25.65 -5.44 -23.95
N GLU A 34 24.65 -6.29 -23.69
CA GLU A 34 23.86 -6.41 -22.46
C GLU A 34 23.19 -5.13 -21.93
N GLN A 35 21.96 -4.95 -22.40
CA GLN A 35 20.93 -4.23 -21.68
C GLN A 35 20.68 -4.95 -20.35
N ALA A 36 21.50 -4.66 -19.34
CA ALA A 36 21.26 -5.04 -17.97
C ALA A 36 19.88 -4.50 -17.58
N ALA A 37 18.90 -5.40 -17.48
CA ALA A 37 17.60 -5.10 -16.93
C ALA A 37 17.84 -4.45 -15.56
N ALA A 38 17.52 -3.17 -15.44
CA ALA A 38 17.53 -2.47 -14.17
C ALA A 38 16.63 -3.25 -13.21
N SER A 39 17.25 -3.96 -12.25
CA SER A 39 16.53 -4.69 -11.21
C SER A 39 15.57 -3.72 -10.52
N ALA A 40 14.27 -3.95 -10.70
CA ALA A 40 13.24 -3.16 -10.04
C ALA A 40 13.52 -3.18 -8.52
N ALA A 41 13.58 -1.99 -7.92
CA ALA A 41 13.74 -1.87 -6.48
C ALA A 41 12.62 -2.66 -5.78
N ALA A 42 12.99 -3.53 -4.85
CA ALA A 42 12.03 -4.36 -4.12
C ALA A 42 11.06 -3.46 -3.35
N VAL A 43 9.76 -3.59 -3.64
CA VAL A 43 8.70 -2.91 -2.89
C VAL A 43 8.71 -3.48 -1.47
N PRO A 44 8.76 -2.65 -0.41
CA PRO A 44 8.71 -3.14 0.95
C PRO A 44 7.40 -3.90 1.17
N VAL A 45 7.51 -5.21 1.47
CA VAL A 45 6.38 -6.05 1.84
C VAL A 45 6.01 -5.79 3.30
N SER A 46 4.82 -5.27 3.54
CA SER A 46 4.28 -5.12 4.89
C SER A 46 4.06 -6.51 5.52
N PRO A 47 4.46 -6.73 6.79
CA PRO A 47 4.14 -7.98 7.51
C PRO A 47 2.66 -8.09 7.87
N ILE A 48 1.91 -6.99 7.73
CA ILE A 48 0.47 -6.92 7.95
C ILE A 48 -0.21 -6.77 6.58
N LYS A 49 -1.08 -7.72 6.26
CA LYS A 49 -2.01 -7.67 5.13
C LYS A 49 -3.37 -7.15 5.59
N THR A 50 -4.04 -6.45 4.70
CA THR A 50 -5.43 -6.00 4.91
C THR A 50 -6.33 -6.79 3.99
N LEU A 51 -7.34 -7.45 4.54
CA LEU A 51 -8.41 -8.11 3.80
C LEU A 51 -9.68 -7.29 3.93
N THR A 52 -10.40 -7.09 2.83
CA THR A 52 -11.66 -6.35 2.84
C THR A 52 -12.71 -7.14 2.08
N SER A 53 -13.86 -7.37 2.72
CA SER A 53 -15.05 -7.80 2.00
C SER A 53 -15.98 -6.61 1.86
N THR A 54 -16.23 -6.20 0.62
CA THR A 54 -16.96 -4.97 0.26
C THR A 54 -18.47 -5.14 0.31
N SER A 55 -18.97 -6.36 0.52
CA SER A 55 -20.41 -6.64 0.56
C SER A 55 -20.72 -7.71 1.59
N CYS A 56 -21.65 -7.41 2.50
CA CYS A 56 -22.19 -8.39 3.43
C CYS A 56 -23.62 -8.80 3.08
N PRO A 57 -23.91 -10.11 3.02
CA PRO A 57 -25.28 -10.59 2.97
C PRO A 57 -25.99 -10.29 4.29
N SER A 58 -27.31 -10.43 4.31
CA SER A 58 -28.15 -10.15 5.48
C SER A 58 -27.74 -10.95 6.72
N ASP A 59 -27.21 -12.16 6.53
CA ASP A 59 -26.72 -13.04 7.61
C ASP A 59 -25.31 -12.69 8.11
N GLY A 60 -24.69 -11.66 7.53
CA GLY A 60 -23.37 -11.16 7.91
C GLY A 60 -22.22 -11.60 7.00
N CYS A 61 -21.06 -10.94 7.16
CA CYS A 61 -19.83 -11.32 6.45
C CYS A 61 -18.89 -12.09 7.38
N PRO A 62 -18.60 -13.37 7.11
CA PRO A 62 -17.42 -14.01 7.66
C PRO A 62 -16.17 -13.59 6.86
N ILE A 63 -15.07 -13.31 7.55
CA ILE A 63 -13.74 -13.11 6.97
C ILE A 63 -12.72 -13.90 7.76
N SER A 64 -11.77 -14.53 7.07
CA SER A 64 -10.65 -15.26 7.67
C SER A 64 -9.37 -14.90 6.94
N CYS A 65 -8.25 -14.89 7.67
CA CYS A 65 -6.93 -14.72 7.07
C CYS A 65 -6.48 -15.97 6.30
N GLU A 66 -5.41 -15.84 5.50
CA GLU A 66 -4.75 -16.99 4.87
C GLU A 66 -4.16 -17.94 5.93
N ASP A 67 -3.82 -19.17 5.54
CA ASP A 67 -3.33 -20.21 6.48
C ASP A 67 -2.08 -19.78 7.26
N ASP A 68 -1.21 -18.96 6.67
CA ASP A 68 0.05 -18.52 7.27
C ASP A 68 -0.07 -17.19 8.06
N ASP A 69 -1.27 -16.60 8.10
CA ASP A 69 -1.51 -15.31 8.72
C ASP A 69 -2.52 -15.42 9.88
N THR A 70 -2.26 -14.70 10.98
CA THR A 70 -3.20 -14.58 12.10
C THR A 70 -4.05 -13.33 11.99
N LEU A 71 -5.33 -13.48 12.31
CA LEU A 71 -6.27 -12.37 12.44
C LEU A 71 -5.90 -11.51 13.65
N LEU A 72 -5.33 -10.33 13.40
CA LEU A 72 -4.95 -9.35 14.43
C LEU A 72 -6.14 -8.52 14.89
N SER A 73 -6.97 -8.08 13.95
CA SER A 73 -8.18 -7.32 14.23
C SER A 73 -9.14 -7.37 13.04
N ALA A 74 -10.42 -7.14 13.31
CA ALA A 74 -11.44 -7.02 12.28
C ALA A 74 -12.48 -5.97 12.66
N PHE A 75 -12.95 -5.23 11.67
CA PHE A 75 -13.85 -4.10 11.79
C PHE A 75 -15.04 -4.24 10.85
N CYS A 76 -16.24 -4.10 11.38
CA CYS A 76 -17.48 -3.97 10.63
C CYS A 76 -17.72 -2.51 10.29
N VAL A 77 -17.96 -2.23 9.03
CA VAL A 77 -18.26 -0.87 8.55
C VAL A 77 -19.74 -0.78 8.19
N SER A 78 -20.41 0.23 8.73
CA SER A 78 -21.81 0.55 8.48
C SER A 78 -21.93 2.04 8.14
N GLY A 79 -22.03 2.37 6.84
CA GLY A 79 -21.97 3.75 6.39
C GLY A 79 -20.64 4.41 6.78
N THR A 80 -20.66 5.44 7.62
CA THR A 80 -19.47 6.18 8.10
C THR A 80 -18.95 5.71 9.46
N LYS A 81 -19.52 4.64 10.02
CA LYS A 81 -19.15 4.09 11.32
C LYS A 81 -18.37 2.78 11.14
N ALA A 82 -17.35 2.59 11.96
CA ALA A 82 -16.66 1.31 12.10
C ALA A 82 -16.80 0.81 13.55
N ARG A 83 -17.04 -0.48 13.73
CA ARG A 83 -17.06 -1.18 15.03
C ARG A 83 -16.21 -2.43 14.93
N PHE A 84 -15.75 -2.98 16.05
CA PHE A 84 -15.08 -4.29 16.03
C PHE A 84 -16.02 -5.39 15.53
N ALA A 85 -15.43 -6.46 14.99
CA ALA A 85 -16.18 -7.65 14.60
C ALA A 85 -17.08 -8.14 15.74
N ASP A 86 -18.33 -8.44 15.42
CA ASP A 86 -19.34 -8.80 16.42
C ASP A 86 -19.02 -10.18 17.03
N THR A 87 -18.44 -11.09 16.25
CA THR A 87 -17.98 -12.39 16.74
C THR A 87 -16.62 -12.79 16.15
N LEU A 88 -15.83 -13.47 16.97
CA LEU A 88 -14.60 -14.14 16.60
C LEU A 88 -14.76 -15.62 16.92
N LYS A 89 -14.62 -16.49 15.91
CA LYS A 89 -14.74 -17.94 16.06
C LYS A 89 -13.53 -18.61 15.46
N LEU A 90 -13.02 -19.64 16.13
CA LEU A 90 -12.02 -20.52 15.55
C LEU A 90 -12.75 -21.59 14.72
N ALA A 91 -12.62 -21.53 13.40
CA ALA A 91 -13.22 -22.47 12.47
C ALA A 91 -12.12 -23.06 11.58
N SER A 92 -12.04 -24.39 11.51
CA SER A 92 -11.05 -25.09 10.68
C SER A 92 -9.60 -24.66 10.94
N GLY A 93 -9.27 -24.36 12.20
CA GLY A 93 -7.94 -23.88 12.59
C GLY A 93 -7.66 -22.40 12.30
N LYS A 94 -8.63 -21.66 11.75
CA LYS A 94 -8.51 -20.23 11.44
C LYS A 94 -9.42 -19.38 12.30
N LEU A 95 -8.92 -18.22 12.73
CA LEU A 95 -9.76 -17.21 13.35
C LEU A 95 -10.60 -16.52 12.27
N THR A 96 -11.90 -16.80 12.31
CA THR A 96 -12.91 -16.17 11.48
C THR A 96 -13.58 -15.06 12.26
N ALA A 97 -13.47 -13.82 11.78
CA ALA A 97 -14.26 -12.71 12.25
C ALA A 97 -15.58 -12.66 11.48
N THR A 98 -16.69 -12.37 12.17
CA THR A 98 -17.99 -12.19 11.52
C THR A 98 -18.64 -10.89 11.97
N CYS A 99 -19.09 -10.12 10.99
CA CYS A 99 -19.95 -8.96 11.20
C CYS A 99 -21.41 -9.38 11.08
N GLY A 100 -22.21 -9.04 12.07
CA GLY A 100 -23.65 -9.27 12.08
C GLY A 100 -24.42 -8.27 11.23
N MET A 101 -25.74 -8.30 11.38
CA MET A 101 -26.66 -7.49 10.59
C MET A 101 -26.36 -5.99 10.73
N GLY A 102 -26.46 -5.26 9.61
CA GLY A 102 -26.23 -3.82 9.55
C GLY A 102 -24.81 -3.43 9.15
N ALA A 103 -23.86 -4.37 9.05
CA ALA A 103 -22.58 -4.12 8.40
C ALA A 103 -22.75 -4.11 6.87
N SER A 104 -22.19 -3.10 6.21
CA SER A 104 -22.10 -3.01 4.75
C SER A 104 -20.86 -3.74 4.23
N SER A 105 -19.76 -3.66 4.99
CA SER A 105 -18.49 -4.28 4.67
C SER A 105 -17.73 -4.67 5.94
N ILE A 106 -16.70 -5.51 5.78
CA ILE A 106 -15.79 -5.91 6.85
C ILE A 106 -14.34 -5.72 6.38
N LEU A 107 -13.51 -5.20 7.28
CA LEU A 107 -12.09 -4.97 7.07
C LEU A 107 -11.31 -5.74 8.14
N ALA A 108 -10.39 -6.59 7.75
CA ALA A 108 -9.55 -7.38 8.65
C ALA A 108 -8.08 -7.10 8.42
N TYR A 109 -7.31 -7.12 9.50
CA TYR A 109 -5.86 -7.03 9.50
C TYR A 109 -5.30 -8.39 9.88
N CYS A 110 -4.47 -8.92 8.99
CA CYS A 110 -3.85 -10.23 9.10
C CYS A 110 -2.34 -10.03 9.21
N GLY A 111 -1.71 -10.63 10.21
CA GLY A 111 -0.26 -10.57 10.41
C GLY A 111 0.37 -11.93 10.22
N ARG A 112 1.52 -11.98 9.53
CA ARG A 112 2.38 -13.17 9.52
C ARG A 112 2.78 -13.54 10.95
N GLN A 113 2.72 -14.83 11.27
CA GLN A 113 3.15 -15.38 12.57
C GLN A 113 4.62 -15.80 12.55
#